data_AF-A0A968WAB4-F1
#
_entry.id   AF-A0A968WAB4-F1
#
_cell.length_a   1.000
_cell.length_b   1.000
_cell.length_c   1.000
_cell.angle_alpha   90.00
_cell.angle_beta   90.00
_cell.angle_gamma   90.00
#
_symmetry.space_group_name_H-M   'P 1'
#
loop_
_entity.id
_entity.type
_entity.pdbx_description
1 polymer ?
#
loop_
_entity_poly.entity_id
_entity_poly.type
_entity_poly.pdbx_seq_one_letter_code
_entity_poly.pdbx_strand_id
1 'polypeptide(L)'
;MGKGEGATLYMTLLAAFQVLLYRYTGQEDIVIGSPTEGRSKAEFTNTVGFFVNMLALRVNLAGNPTFSQLLSQVRQTVLAALTHQDYPTPLLIERLQLNRDRSFFRTFPRFI
;
A
#
# COMPACT_ATOMS: atom_id res chain seq x y z
N MET A 1 9.44 9.14 17.22
CA MET A 1 9.05 9.61 15.88
C MET A 1 7.61 9.22 15.52
N GLY A 2 7.24 7.93 15.44
CA GLY A 2 5.85 7.52 15.07
C GLY A 2 4.70 8.09 15.93
N LYS A 3 4.82 8.04 17.27
CA LYS A 3 3.80 8.64 18.18
C LYS A 3 3.70 10.17 18.11
N GLY A 4 4.75 10.86 17.66
CA GLY A 4 4.78 12.33 17.58
C GLY A 4 4.07 12.89 16.35
N GLU A 5 3.86 12.08 15.32
CA GLU A 5 3.24 12.47 14.04
C GLU A 5 1.88 11.79 13.80
N GLY A 6 1.33 11.10 14.81
CA GLY A 6 0.08 10.35 14.68
C GLY A 6 0.16 9.15 13.74
N ALA A 7 1.37 8.63 13.49
CA ALA A 7 1.60 7.47 12.63
C ALA A 7 1.68 6.17 13.45
N THR A 8 1.12 5.09 12.91
CA THR A 8 1.19 3.77 13.54
C THR A 8 2.58 3.14 13.36
N LEU A 9 2.87 2.10 14.14
CA LEU A 9 4.09 1.30 13.96
C LEU A 9 4.16 0.71 12.54
N TYR A 10 3.02 0.21 12.03
CA TYR A 10 2.89 -0.28 10.67
C TYR A 10 3.31 0.78 9.63
N MET A 11 2.80 2.01 9.73
CA MET A 11 3.17 3.11 8.82
C MET A 11 4.68 3.43 8.89
N THR A 12 5.25 3.39 10.09
CA THR A 12 6.69 3.65 10.29
C THR A 12 7.55 2.57 9.64
N LEU A 13 7.20 1.30 9.83
CA LEU A 13 7.90 0.16 9.22
C LEU A 13 7.73 0.15 7.70
N LEU A 14 6.53 0.50 7.21
CA LEU A 14 6.25 0.61 5.78
C LEU A 14 7.12 1.71 5.13
N ALA A 15 7.23 2.89 5.77
CA ALA A 15 8.10 3.97 5.31
C ALA A 15 9.57 3.52 5.27
N ALA A 16 10.06 2.86 6.34
CA ALA A 16 11.42 2.35 6.39
C ALA A 16 11.70 1.29 5.31
N PHE A 17 10.72 0.42 5.03
CA PHE A 17 10.81 -0.60 3.99
C PHE A 17 10.85 0.03 2.58
N GLN A 18 10.09 1.08 2.32
CA GLN A 18 10.16 1.82 1.05
C GLN A 18 11.51 2.49 0.86
N VAL A 19 12.08 3.11 1.90
CA VAL A 19 13.45 3.65 1.85
C VAL A 19 14.46 2.56 1.52
N LEU A 20 14.33 1.39 2.15
CA LEU A 20 15.18 0.24 1.85
C LEU A 20 15.09 -0.15 0.37
N LEU A 21 13.88 -0.31 -0.16
CA LEU A 21 13.66 -0.66 -1.57
C LEU A 21 14.21 0.40 -2.53
N TYR A 22 14.03 1.70 -2.22
CA TYR A 22 14.63 2.78 -2.98
C TYR A 22 16.16 2.70 -3.02
N ARG A 23 16.80 2.41 -1.88
CA ARG A 23 18.27 2.24 -1.82
C ARG A 23 18.77 1.04 -2.62
N TYR A 24 17.97 -0.03 -2.71
CA TYR A 24 18.35 -1.23 -3.45
C TYR A 24 18.06 -1.15 -4.95
N THR A 25 16.99 -0.47 -5.35
CA THR A 25 16.50 -0.46 -6.74
C THR A 25 16.76 0.84 -7.47
N GLY A 26 16.97 1.94 -6.75
CA GLY A 26 17.00 3.29 -7.30
C GLY A 26 15.63 3.82 -7.75
N GLN A 27 14.54 3.06 -7.59
CA GLN A 27 13.21 3.46 -8.02
C GLN A 27 12.57 4.45 -7.05
N GLU A 28 12.16 5.60 -7.58
CA GLU A 28 11.52 6.65 -6.79
C GLU A 28 10.02 6.43 -6.61
N ASP A 29 9.37 5.65 -7.47
CA ASP A 29 7.94 5.34 -7.37
C ASP A 29 7.74 3.87 -6.98
N ILE A 30 7.30 3.64 -5.75
CA ILE A 30 7.22 2.29 -5.16
C ILE A 30 5.79 1.98 -4.78
N VAL A 31 5.30 0.83 -5.24
CA VAL A 31 3.97 0.30 -4.89
C VAL A 31 4.13 -0.97 -4.06
N ILE A 32 3.55 -0.98 -2.86
CA ILE A 32 3.56 -2.14 -1.97
C ILE A 32 2.14 -2.64 -1.75
N GLY A 33 1.96 -3.96 -1.80
CA GLY A 33 0.72 -4.61 -1.42
C GLY A 33 0.62 -4.87 0.06
N SER A 34 -0.48 -4.44 0.67
CA SER A 34 -0.81 -4.79 2.04
C SER A 34 -2.11 -5.56 2.11
N PRO A 35 -2.14 -6.77 2.69
CA PRO A 35 -3.40 -7.43 2.98
C PRO A 35 -4.18 -6.64 4.04
N THR A 36 -5.49 -6.61 3.90
CA THR A 36 -6.44 -6.06 4.88
C THR A 36 -7.50 -7.10 5.19
N GLU A 37 -8.01 -7.05 6.42
CA GLU A 37 -8.87 -8.11 6.95
C GLU A 37 -10.24 -8.18 6.26
N GLY A 38 -10.68 -7.12 5.55
CA GLY A 38 -11.95 -7.05 4.80
C GLY A 38 -13.20 -7.36 5.63
N ARG A 39 -13.07 -7.44 6.95
CA ARG A 39 -14.11 -7.72 7.94
C ARG A 39 -14.66 -6.42 8.55
N SER A 40 -14.86 -5.40 7.72
CA SER A 40 -15.30 -4.06 8.11
C SER A 40 -16.72 -4.05 8.73
N LYS A 41 -17.53 -5.09 8.47
CA LYS A 41 -18.90 -5.23 8.97
C LYS A 41 -18.98 -6.35 10.03
N ALA A 42 -19.64 -6.07 11.15
CA ALA A 42 -19.82 -6.99 12.27
C ALA A 42 -20.47 -8.33 11.88
N GLU A 43 -21.23 -8.34 10.78
CA GLU A 43 -21.89 -9.53 10.21
C GLU A 43 -20.89 -10.59 9.71
N PHE A 44 -19.64 -10.21 9.38
CA PHE A 44 -18.62 -11.11 8.83
C PHE A 44 -17.53 -11.51 9.83
N THR A 45 -17.64 -11.07 11.09
CA THR A 45 -16.64 -11.34 12.12
C THR A 45 -16.53 -12.85 12.42
N ASN A 46 -17.63 -13.60 12.31
CA ASN A 46 -17.69 -15.02 12.70
C ASN A 46 -17.90 -16.00 11.52
N THR A 47 -17.68 -15.57 10.28
CA THR A 47 -17.85 -16.41 9.08
C THR A 47 -16.51 -16.97 8.60
N VAL A 48 -16.49 -18.26 8.26
CA VAL A 48 -15.37 -18.91 7.56
C VAL A 48 -15.46 -18.56 6.07
N GLY A 49 -14.47 -17.83 5.55
CA GLY A 49 -14.43 -17.39 4.15
C GLY A 49 -13.17 -16.57 3.82
N PHE A 50 -12.93 -16.31 2.54
CA PHE A 50 -11.78 -15.55 2.05
C PHE A 50 -12.14 -14.05 1.96
N PHE A 51 -11.84 -13.30 3.02
CA PHE A 51 -12.17 -11.87 3.14
C PHE A 51 -10.96 -10.94 2.97
N VAL A 52 -9.78 -11.48 2.70
CA VAL A 52 -8.57 -10.67 2.56
C VAL A 52 -8.65 -9.85 1.27
N ASN A 53 -8.60 -8.53 1.38
CA ASN A 53 -8.42 -7.63 0.23
C ASN A 53 -7.00 -7.06 0.22
N MET A 54 -6.42 -6.88 -0.97
CA MET A 54 -5.05 -6.38 -1.15
C MET A 54 -5.04 -4.89 -1.46
N LEU A 55 -4.64 -4.05 -0.52
CA LEU A 55 -4.45 -2.62 -0.78
C LEU A 55 -3.13 -2.37 -1.51
N ALA A 56 -3.19 -1.58 -2.58
CA ALA A 56 -2.02 -1.06 -3.26
C ALA A 56 -1.62 0.31 -2.69
N LEU A 57 -0.48 0.37 -2.01
CA LEU A 57 0.04 1.57 -1.37
C LEU A 57 1.20 2.12 -2.21
N ARG A 58 0.93 3.18 -2.98
CA ARG A 58 1.91 3.88 -3.82
C ARG A 58 2.48 5.09 -3.09
N VAL A 59 3.80 5.23 -3.08
CA VAL A 59 4.52 6.36 -2.50
C VAL A 59 5.63 6.80 -3.44
N ASN A 60 5.84 8.12 -3.50
CA ASN A 60 6.83 8.74 -4.36
C ASN A 60 7.97 9.35 -3.51
N LEU A 61 9.19 8.84 -3.71
CA LEU A 61 10.44 9.28 -3.08
C LEU A 61 11.24 10.28 -3.93
N ALA A 62 10.68 10.74 -5.06
CA ALA A 62 11.32 11.75 -5.91
C ALA A 62 11.60 13.04 -5.12
N GLY A 63 12.73 13.67 -5.44
CA GLY A 63 13.17 14.90 -4.75
C GLY A 63 13.76 14.67 -3.36
N ASN A 64 14.05 13.41 -2.99
CA ASN A 64 14.74 13.03 -1.75
C ASN A 64 14.08 13.62 -0.48
N PRO A 65 12.81 13.26 -0.19
CA PRO A 65 12.09 13.79 0.97
C PRO A 65 12.76 13.38 2.28
N THR A 66 12.63 14.23 3.30
CA THR A 66 12.99 13.85 4.66
C THR A 66 12.12 12.69 5.16
N PHE A 67 12.60 11.92 6.13
CA PHE A 67 11.85 10.79 6.66
C PHE A 67 10.49 11.20 7.25
N SER A 68 10.38 12.39 7.86
CA SER A 68 9.11 12.94 8.37
C SER A 68 8.11 13.23 7.25
N GLN A 69 8.57 13.82 6.14
CA GLN A 69 7.73 14.04 4.95
C GLN A 69 7.24 12.72 4.36
N LEU A 70 8.14 11.73 4.25
CA LEU A 70 7.79 10.39 3.78
C LEU A 70 6.77 9.72 4.71
N LEU A 71 6.96 9.80 6.03
CA LEU A 71 6.04 9.22 7.01
C LEU A 71 4.65 9.86 6.94
N SER A 72 4.59 11.17 6.74
CA SER A 72 3.33 11.89 6.50
C SER A 72 2.63 11.42 5.21
N GLN A 73 3.38 11.26 4.11
CA GLN A 73 2.84 10.74 2.85
C GLN A 73 2.32 9.31 3.00
N VAL A 74 3.10 8.42 3.63
CA VAL A 74 2.69 7.03 3.91
C VAL A 74 1.41 7.02 4.75
N ARG A 75 1.32 7.85 5.79
CA ARG A 75 0.12 7.96 6.62
C ARG A 75 -1.10 8.37 5.80
N GLN A 76 -0.98 9.39 4.95
CA GLN A 76 -2.05 9.84 4.06
C GLN A 76 -2.49 8.74 3.09
N THR A 77 -1.54 8.07 2.43
CA THR A 77 -1.83 6.97 1.50
C THR A 77 -2.53 5.80 2.21
N VAL A 78 -2.04 5.39 3.38
CA VAL A 78 -2.64 4.28 4.15
C VAL A 78 -4.06 4.63 4.59
N LEU A 79 -4.28 5.85 5.12
CA LEU A 79 -5.62 6.28 5.54
C LEU A 79 -6.59 6.33 4.34
N ALA A 80 -6.16 6.91 3.21
CA ALA A 80 -6.97 6.98 2.01
C ALA A 80 -7.30 5.58 1.44
N ALA A 81 -6.34 4.66 1.48
CA ALA A 81 -6.54 3.28 1.04
C ALA A 81 -7.52 2.53 1.96
N LEU A 82 -7.44 2.75 3.29
CA LEU A 82 -8.38 2.18 4.25
C LEU A 82 -9.81 2.70 4.07
N THR A 83 -10.00 3.96 3.66
CA THR A 83 -11.32 4.50 3.30
C THR A 83 -11.97 3.75 2.13
N HIS A 84 -11.16 3.15 1.24
CA HIS A 84 -11.61 2.42 0.06
C HIS A 84 -11.35 0.90 0.16
N GLN A 85 -11.15 0.37 1.37
CA GLN A 85 -10.74 -1.02 1.57
C GLN A 85 -11.73 -2.06 1.08
N ASP A 86 -13.00 -1.68 0.92
CA ASP A 86 -14.05 -2.57 0.43
C ASP A 86 -14.06 -2.69 -1.10
N TYR A 87 -13.25 -1.89 -1.83
CA TYR A 87 -13.17 -1.97 -3.28
C TYR A 87 -12.35 -3.21 -3.71
N PRO A 88 -12.91 -4.12 -4.53
CA PRO A 88 -12.20 -5.33 -4.92
C PRO A 88 -10.99 -5.05 -5.80
N THR A 89 -9.81 -5.47 -5.32
CA THR A 89 -8.54 -5.36 -6.06
C THR A 89 -8.59 -5.94 -7.48
N PRO A 90 -9.23 -7.10 -7.74
CA PRO A 90 -9.31 -7.63 -9.10
C PRO A 90 -10.02 -6.69 -10.08
N LEU A 91 -11.09 -6.01 -9.62
CA LEU A 91 -11.80 -5.00 -10.42
C LEU A 91 -10.97 -3.73 -10.63
N LEU A 92 -10.09 -3.39 -9.68
CA LEU A 92 -9.15 -2.27 -9.83
C LEU A 92 -8.17 -2.53 -10.97
N ILE A 93 -7.57 -3.73 -10.97
CA ILE A 93 -6.60 -4.15 -11.97
C ILE A 93 -7.25 -4.21 -13.36
N GLU A 94 -8.48 -4.73 -13.45
CA GLU A 94 -9.23 -4.80 -14.70
C GLU A 94 -9.48 -3.40 -15.29
N ARG A 95 -9.91 -2.44 -14.45
CA ARG A 95 -10.19 -1.07 -14.91
C ARG A 95 -8.93 -0.28 -15.28
N LEU A 96 -7.81 -0.52 -14.60
CA LEU A 96 -6.57 0.19 -14.87
C LEU A 96 -5.86 -0.29 -16.15
N GLN A 97 -6.35 -1.34 -16.82
CA GLN A 97 -5.79 -1.92 -18.06
C GLN A 97 -4.25 -2.05 -18.03
N LEU A 98 -3.70 -2.38 -16.86
CA LEU A 98 -2.26 -2.41 -16.65
C LEU A 98 -1.62 -3.44 -17.57
N ASN A 99 -0.57 -3.05 -18.29
CA ASN A 99 0.18 -3.94 -19.19
C ASN A 99 0.60 -5.20 -18.43
N ARG A 100 0.00 -6.33 -18.82
CA ARG A 100 0.17 -7.63 -18.16
C ARG A 100 1.54 -8.22 -18.47
N ASP A 101 2.56 -7.86 -17.70
CA ASP A 101 3.82 -8.61 -17.67
C ASP A 101 3.62 -9.87 -16.82
N ARG A 102 3.57 -11.06 -17.47
CA ARG A 102 3.29 -12.36 -16.81
C ARG A 102 4.40 -12.85 -15.87
N SER A 103 5.53 -12.16 -15.81
CA SER A 103 6.68 -12.52 -14.97
C SER A 103 6.63 -11.89 -13.57
N PHE A 104 5.69 -10.98 -13.30
CA PHE A 104 5.52 -10.34 -11.98
C PHE A 104 4.30 -10.89 -11.24
N PHE A 105 4.38 -10.86 -9.90
CA PHE A 105 3.27 -11.24 -9.03
C PHE A 105 2.03 -10.42 -9.40
N ARG A 106 0.92 -11.13 -9.63
CA ARG A 106 -0.32 -10.74 -10.34
C ARG A 106 -1.05 -9.48 -9.83
N THR A 107 -0.54 -8.79 -8.81
CA THR A 107 -1.20 -7.64 -8.16
C THR A 107 -0.48 -6.29 -8.30
N PHE A 108 0.74 -6.21 -8.86
CA PHE A 108 1.48 -4.93 -8.92
C PHE A 108 2.08 -4.64 -10.30
N PRO A 109 1.65 -3.56 -10.98
CA PRO A 109 2.24 -3.15 -12.25
C PRO A 109 3.59 -2.45 -12.08
N ARG A 110 4.44 -2.60 -13.09
CA ARG A 110 5.69 -1.86 -13.28
C ARG A 110 5.37 -0.47 -13.86
N PHE A 111 5.49 0.59 -13.06
CA PHE A 111 5.60 1.95 -13.58
C PHE A 111 7.09 2.29 -13.65
N ILE A 112 7.59 2.41 -14.87
CA ILE A 112 8.92 2.94 -15.21
C ILE A 112 8.77 4.45 -15.35
#